data_AF-A0A1H4CPI0-F1
#
_entry.id   AF-A0A1H4CPI0-F1
#
_cell.length_a   1.000
_cell.length_b   1.000
_cell.length_c   1.000
_cell.angle_alpha   90.00
_cell.angle_beta   90.00
_cell.angle_gamma   90.00
#
_symmetry.space_group_name_H-M   'P 1'
#
loop_
_entity.id
_entity.type
_entity.pdbx_description
1 polymer ?
#
loop_
_entity_poly.entity_id
_entity_poly.type
_entity_poly.pdbx_seq_one_letter_code
_entity_poly.pdbx_strand_id
1 'polypeptide(L)'
;MLKIALLDYVPQRYMRKANFETQETDRFLLGFKAGQRFATHWATKLVSKALSQMDLTNTIIVCIPASCKRTNDRRYKRFSADVCAKCGAINGFEHIQVVGKREKVHISRKHGKQTESNVQIDSDYFQGKRVLLIDDICTTCQTANAFIEQMQAAGADVRMTLFLAKTKNYRRTKQYYN
;
A
#
# COMPACT_ATOMS: atom_id res chain seq x y z
N MET A 1 -1.38 1.36 -16.57
CA MET A 1 -0.37 1.25 -15.50
C MET A 1 -0.51 -0.07 -14.75
N LEU A 2 0.62 -0.73 -14.50
CA LEU A 2 0.68 -2.10 -13.95
C LEU A 2 0.38 -2.13 -12.44
N LYS A 3 -0.50 -3.05 -12.01
CA LYS A 3 -0.86 -3.27 -10.59
C LYS A 3 -0.73 -4.76 -10.27
N ILE A 4 0.12 -5.10 -9.30
CA ILE A 4 0.44 -6.49 -8.96
C ILE A 4 0.21 -6.69 -7.46
N ALA A 5 -0.49 -7.76 -7.08
CA ALA A 5 -0.55 -8.21 -5.70
C ALA A 5 0.25 -9.51 -5.56
N LEU A 6 1.07 -9.61 -4.52
CA LEU A 6 1.94 -10.78 -4.30
C LEU A 6 1.19 -11.94 -3.66
N LEU A 7 0.16 -11.64 -2.86
CA LEU A 7 -0.59 -12.59 -2.08
C LEU A 7 -2.08 -12.26 -2.10
N ASP A 8 -2.86 -13.15 -1.51
CA ASP A 8 -4.26 -12.95 -1.19
C ASP A 8 -4.43 -12.60 0.28
N TYR A 9 -5.33 -11.66 0.58
CA TYR A 9 -5.81 -11.37 1.92
C TYR A 9 -7.23 -11.90 2.08
N VAL A 10 -7.48 -12.73 3.10
CA VAL A 10 -8.80 -13.28 3.37
C VAL A 10 -9.44 -12.54 4.54
N PRO A 11 -10.57 -11.84 4.36
CA PRO A 11 -11.21 -11.13 5.46
C PRO A 11 -11.49 -12.04 6.67
N GLN A 12 -11.26 -11.54 7.89
CA GLN A 12 -11.41 -12.31 9.14
C GLN A 12 -12.72 -13.08 9.26
N ARG A 13 -13.84 -12.55 8.75
CA ARG A 13 -15.14 -13.25 8.73
C ARG A 13 -15.15 -14.58 7.96
N TYR A 14 -14.19 -14.80 7.07
CA TYR A 14 -14.01 -16.03 6.30
C TYR A 14 -12.87 -16.91 6.83
N MET A 15 -12.14 -16.46 7.86
CA MET A 15 -10.97 -17.18 8.39
C MET A 15 -11.28 -18.55 8.94
N ARG A 16 -12.50 -18.78 9.44
CA ARG A 16 -12.89 -20.10 9.97
C ARG A 16 -12.78 -21.22 8.93
N LYS A 17 -12.83 -20.89 7.64
CA LYS A 17 -12.71 -21.84 6.53
C LYS A 17 -11.35 -21.78 5.83
N ALA A 18 -10.43 -20.93 6.31
CA ALA A 18 -9.12 -20.76 5.71
C ALA A 18 -8.18 -21.90 6.13
N ASN A 19 -7.36 -22.38 5.19
CA ASN A 19 -6.29 -23.34 5.49
C ASN A 19 -5.17 -22.68 6.31
N PHE A 20 -4.26 -23.50 6.84
CA PHE A 20 -3.16 -23.02 7.68
C PHE A 20 -2.30 -21.94 7.01
N GLU A 21 -1.92 -22.15 5.74
CA GLU A 21 -1.10 -21.19 4.98
C GLU A 21 -1.78 -19.82 4.82
N THR A 22 -3.09 -19.81 4.57
CA THR A 22 -3.87 -18.57 4.49
C THR A 22 -3.92 -17.86 5.83
N GLN A 23 -4.13 -18.60 6.93
CA GLN A 23 -4.14 -18.02 8.27
C GLN A 23 -2.78 -17.42 8.64
N GLU A 24 -1.69 -18.11 8.28
CA GLU A 24 -0.33 -17.64 8.51
C GLU A 24 -0.03 -16.39 7.67
N THR A 25 -0.39 -16.40 6.39
CA THR A 25 -0.25 -15.24 5.50
C THR A 25 -0.96 -14.01 6.05
N ASP A 26 -2.23 -14.16 6.45
CA ASP A 26 -3.01 -13.07 7.04
C ASP A 26 -2.42 -12.61 8.38
N ARG A 27 -1.89 -13.52 9.20
CA ARG A 27 -1.16 -13.17 10.43
C ARG A 27 0.05 -12.29 10.12
N PHE A 28 0.84 -12.60 9.08
CA PHE A 28 1.96 -11.77 8.65
C PHE A 28 1.50 -10.41 8.12
N LEU A 29 0.46 -10.36 7.28
CA LEU A 29 -0.09 -9.11 6.76
C LEU A 29 -0.62 -8.19 7.86
N LEU A 30 -1.35 -8.75 8.84
CA LEU A 30 -1.86 -8.00 9.98
C LEU A 30 -0.73 -7.59 10.94
N GLY A 31 0.27 -8.46 11.13
CA GLY A 31 1.48 -8.15 11.88
C GLY A 31 2.28 -6.99 11.25
N PHE A 32 2.36 -6.94 9.92
CA PHE A 32 2.97 -5.85 9.17
C PHE A 32 2.19 -4.54 9.42
N LYS A 33 0.86 -4.58 9.30
CA LYS A 33 -0.01 -3.43 9.61
C LYS A 33 0.15 -2.91 11.04
N ALA A 34 0.44 -3.81 11.96
CA ALA A 34 0.71 -3.51 13.37
C ALA A 34 2.16 -3.05 13.65
N GLY A 35 3.05 -3.06 12.64
CA GLY A 35 4.46 -2.65 12.78
C GLY A 35 5.33 -3.67 13.51
N GLN A 36 4.95 -4.95 13.51
CA GLN A 36 5.71 -5.99 14.17
C GLN A 36 6.98 -6.31 13.38
N ARG A 37 8.15 -6.26 14.04
CA ARG A 37 9.47 -6.38 13.37
C ARG A 37 9.61 -7.65 12.53
N PHE A 38 9.10 -8.79 13.01
CA PHE A 38 9.18 -10.05 12.28
C PHE A 38 8.37 -10.02 10.98
N ALA A 39 7.20 -9.38 11.00
CA ALA A 39 6.33 -9.24 9.84
C ALA A 39 6.86 -8.19 8.85
N THR A 40 7.46 -7.10 9.33
CA THR A 40 8.21 -6.16 8.49
C THR A 40 9.35 -6.86 7.74
N HIS A 41 10.15 -7.67 8.45
CA HIS A 41 11.24 -8.44 7.83
C HIS A 41 10.75 -9.44 6.77
N TRP A 42 9.65 -10.13 7.07
CA TRP A 42 8.98 -11.01 6.12
C TRP A 42 8.52 -10.26 4.86
N ALA A 43 7.85 -9.12 5.03
CA ALA A 43 7.37 -8.30 3.92
C ALA A 43 8.53 -7.76 3.07
N THR A 44 9.62 -7.32 3.71
CA THR A 44 10.86 -6.91 3.01
C THR A 44 11.41 -8.05 2.16
N LYS A 45 11.54 -9.26 2.69
CA LYS A 45 12.02 -10.43 1.91
C LYS A 45 11.10 -10.74 0.73
N LEU A 46 9.79 -10.74 0.96
CA LEU A 46 8.78 -11.01 -0.05
C LEU A 46 8.88 -10.02 -1.22
N VAL A 47 8.90 -8.72 -0.90
CA VAL A 47 8.97 -7.64 -1.88
C VAL A 47 10.32 -7.61 -2.60
N SER A 48 11.44 -7.70 -1.88
CA SER A 48 12.75 -7.72 -2.53
C SER A 48 12.93 -8.93 -3.45
N LYS A 49 12.36 -10.09 -3.11
CA LYS A 49 12.36 -11.25 -4.00
C LYS A 49 11.54 -10.98 -5.27
N ALA A 50 10.34 -10.41 -5.12
CA ALA A 50 9.48 -10.07 -6.26
C ALA A 50 10.10 -9.02 -7.20
N LEU A 51 10.93 -8.12 -6.66
CA LEU A 51 11.61 -7.07 -7.42
C LEU A 51 13.03 -7.47 -7.89
N SER A 52 13.53 -8.65 -7.53
CA SER A 52 14.94 -9.04 -7.72
C SER A 52 15.43 -9.06 -9.17
N GLN A 53 14.53 -9.22 -10.13
CA GLN A 53 14.85 -9.25 -11.57
C GLN A 53 14.62 -7.90 -12.26
N MET A 54 14.20 -6.88 -11.52
CA MET A 54 13.95 -5.54 -12.06
C MET A 54 15.18 -4.66 -11.87
N ASP A 55 15.55 -3.91 -12.90
CA ASP A 55 16.48 -2.79 -12.73
C ASP A 55 15.74 -1.60 -12.11
N LEU A 56 16.04 -1.36 -10.84
CA LEU A 56 15.48 -0.27 -10.05
C LEU A 56 16.46 0.89 -9.88
N THR A 57 17.56 0.90 -10.64
CA THR A 57 18.44 2.06 -10.75
C THR A 57 17.62 3.30 -11.12
N ASN A 58 17.85 4.41 -10.41
CA ASN A 58 17.11 5.67 -10.57
C ASN A 58 15.58 5.55 -10.40
N THR A 59 15.09 4.50 -9.74
CA THR A 59 13.67 4.35 -9.40
C THR A 59 13.45 4.67 -7.93
N ILE A 60 12.49 5.54 -7.65
CA ILE A 60 12.08 5.85 -6.28
C ILE A 60 10.97 4.90 -5.86
N ILE A 61 11.17 4.21 -4.75
CA ILE A 61 10.10 3.44 -4.11
C ILE A 61 9.38 4.34 -3.11
N VAL A 62 8.06 4.43 -3.27
CA VAL A 62 7.18 5.18 -2.37
C VAL A 62 6.12 4.23 -1.82
N CYS A 63 5.96 4.20 -0.51
CA CYS A 63 4.84 3.49 0.09
C CYS A 63 3.59 4.36 0.06
N ILE A 64 2.44 3.80 -0.33
CA ILE A 64 1.15 4.51 -0.34
C ILE A 64 0.82 4.86 1.12
N PRO A 65 0.69 6.16 1.46
CA PRO A 65 0.66 6.55 2.85
C PRO A 65 -0.51 5.99 3.64
N ALA A 66 -0.25 5.66 4.90
CA ALA A 66 -1.30 5.27 5.82
C ALA A 66 -2.18 6.48 6.23
N SER A 67 -3.30 6.20 6.88
CA SER A 67 -4.29 7.22 7.26
C SER A 67 -3.80 8.28 8.26
N CYS A 68 -2.67 8.06 8.93
CA CYS A 68 -2.05 9.04 9.82
C CYS A 68 -0.55 8.78 9.96
N LYS A 69 0.21 9.83 10.32
CA LYS A 69 1.66 9.78 10.50
C LYS A 69 2.13 8.61 11.36
N ARG A 70 1.53 8.41 12.54
CA ARG A 70 1.91 7.31 13.45
C ARG A 70 1.82 5.93 12.77
N THR A 71 0.75 5.69 12.01
CA THR A 71 0.56 4.41 11.31
C THR A 71 1.51 4.31 10.11
N ASN A 72 1.73 5.44 9.42
CA ASN A 72 2.63 5.53 8.28
C ASN A 72 4.07 5.18 8.69
N ASP A 73 4.59 5.85 9.71
CA ASP A 73 5.94 5.64 10.23
C ASP A 73 6.12 4.21 10.72
N ARG A 74 5.14 3.71 11.47
CA ARG A 74 5.13 2.35 12.01
C ARG A 74 5.18 1.28 10.91
N ARG A 75 4.45 1.46 9.81
CA ARG A 75 4.41 0.47 8.72
C ARG A 75 5.59 0.61 7.77
N TYR A 76 5.89 1.84 7.35
CA TYR A 76 6.65 2.06 6.13
C TYR A 76 8.05 2.64 6.35
N LYS A 77 8.35 3.29 7.47
CA LYS A 77 9.67 3.93 7.65
C LYS A 77 10.82 2.92 7.55
N ARG A 78 10.73 1.84 8.34
CA ARG A 78 11.72 0.76 8.30
C ARG A 78 11.61 -0.08 7.03
N PHE A 79 10.38 -0.44 6.66
CA PHE A 79 10.12 -1.31 5.51
C PHE A 79 10.68 -0.74 4.21
N SER A 80 10.40 0.54 3.91
CA SER A 80 10.89 1.20 2.70
C SER A 80 12.42 1.28 2.67
N ALA A 81 13.05 1.62 3.80
CA ALA A 81 14.50 1.66 3.91
C ALA A 81 15.13 0.28 3.64
N ASP A 82 14.62 -0.77 4.27
CA ASP A 82 15.15 -2.13 4.13
C ASP A 82 14.93 -2.68 2.70
N VAL A 83 13.78 -2.39 2.07
CA VAL A 83 13.50 -2.79 0.68
C VAL A 83 14.40 -2.04 -0.31
N CYS A 84 14.53 -0.72 -0.17
CA CYS A 84 15.36 0.09 -1.07
C CYS A 84 16.82 -0.33 -1.03
N ALA A 85 17.36 -0.55 0.18
CA ALA A 85 18.73 -1.03 0.36
C ALA A 85 18.97 -2.40 -0.30
N LYS A 86 17.99 -3.31 -0.25
CA LYS A 86 18.09 -4.63 -0.89
C LYS A 86 17.93 -4.60 -2.41
N CYS A 87 17.15 -3.66 -2.91
CA CYS A 87 16.79 -3.58 -4.33
C CYS A 87 17.67 -2.60 -5.14
N GLY A 88 18.55 -1.84 -4.48
CA GLY A 88 19.31 -0.76 -5.15
C GLY A 88 18.42 0.41 -5.60
N ALA A 89 17.27 0.61 -4.94
CA ALA A 89 16.32 1.68 -5.26
C ALA A 89 16.50 2.89 -4.35
N ILE A 90 15.92 4.03 -4.72
CA ILE A 90 15.93 5.25 -3.92
C ILE A 90 14.72 5.23 -2.97
N ASN A 91 14.94 5.51 -1.69
CA ASN A 91 13.86 5.58 -0.71
C ASN A 91 13.15 6.94 -0.77
N GLY A 92 11.86 6.95 -1.12
CA GLY A 92 11.03 8.16 -1.18
C GLY A 92 10.29 8.51 0.11
N PHE A 93 10.48 7.78 1.21
CA PHE A 93 9.67 7.92 2.43
C PHE A 93 9.63 9.35 3.00
N GLU A 94 10.77 10.06 3.02
CA GLU A 94 10.86 11.42 3.58
C GLU A 94 10.28 12.51 2.65
N HIS A 95 10.00 12.18 1.37
CA HIS A 95 9.40 13.10 0.39
C HIS A 95 7.86 13.05 0.37
N ILE A 96 7.27 12.27 1.28
CA ILE A 96 5.82 12.15 1.44
C ILE A 96 5.46 12.40 2.90
N GLN A 97 4.68 13.44 3.15
CA GLN A 97 4.28 13.83 4.51
C GLN A 97 2.80 13.58 4.75
N VAL A 98 2.46 12.96 5.88
CA VAL A 98 1.06 12.73 6.29
C VAL A 98 0.65 13.81 7.30
N VAL A 99 -0.17 14.76 6.86
CA VAL A 99 -0.39 16.05 7.55
C VAL A 99 -1.56 16.06 8.56
N GLY A 100 -2.52 15.12 8.49
CA GLY A 100 -3.67 15.13 9.42
C GLY A 100 -4.75 14.07 9.18
N LYS A 101 -5.66 13.85 10.15
CA LYS A 101 -6.66 12.76 10.16
C LYS A 101 -7.80 12.98 9.15
N ARG A 102 -8.19 11.93 8.41
CA ARG A 102 -9.52 11.82 7.78
C ARG A 102 -10.60 12.22 8.79
N GLU A 103 -11.36 13.28 8.51
CA GLU A 103 -12.70 13.39 9.07
C GLU A 103 -13.49 12.18 8.56
N LYS A 104 -14.07 11.40 9.49
CA LYS A 104 -15.04 10.39 9.10
C LYS A 104 -16.21 11.15 8.50
N VAL A 105 -16.48 10.94 7.21
CA VAL A 105 -17.74 11.39 6.57
C VAL A 105 -18.88 10.55 7.17
N HIS A 106 -19.25 10.87 8.40
CA HIS A 106 -20.55 10.55 8.95
C HIS A 106 -21.07 11.86 9.51
N ILE A 107 -22.19 12.31 8.95
CA ILE A 107 -22.97 13.49 9.32
C ILE A 107 -22.47 14.81 8.69
N SER A 108 -22.75 15.02 7.41
CA SER A 108 -23.53 16.21 6.98
C SER A 108 -23.80 16.19 5.48
N ARG A 109 -25.07 16.36 5.11
CA ARG A 109 -25.53 16.60 3.74
C ARG A 109 -25.16 18.03 3.33
N LYS A 110 -23.89 18.32 3.05
CA LYS A 110 -23.53 19.54 2.33
C LYS A 110 -22.56 19.24 1.19
N HIS A 111 -23.01 19.58 0.00
CA HIS A 111 -22.31 19.53 -1.27
C HIS A 111 -21.00 20.34 -1.21
N GLY A 112 -19.96 19.84 -1.87
CA GLY A 112 -18.90 20.70 -2.43
C GLY A 112 -17.68 21.02 -1.56
N LYS A 113 -17.08 20.06 -0.85
CA LYS A 113 -15.69 20.21 -0.39
C LYS A 113 -14.85 19.08 -0.95
N GLN A 114 -13.94 19.39 -1.87
CA GLN A 114 -12.80 18.51 -2.16
C GLN A 114 -12.14 18.23 -0.82
N THR A 115 -12.20 16.98 -0.36
CA THR A 115 -11.39 16.53 0.78
C THR A 115 -9.94 16.80 0.43
N GLU A 116 -9.35 17.84 1.03
CA GLU A 116 -7.92 18.10 0.96
C GLU A 116 -7.20 16.78 1.26
N SER A 117 -6.28 16.40 0.38
CA SER A 117 -5.50 15.18 0.57
C SER A 117 -4.76 15.29 1.90
N ASN A 118 -4.85 14.26 2.73
CA ASN A 118 -4.12 14.20 4.00
C ASN A 118 -2.62 13.92 3.82
N VAL A 119 -2.13 14.06 2.58
CA VAL A 119 -0.80 13.74 2.12
C VAL A 119 -0.25 14.93 1.35
N GLN A 120 0.93 15.40 1.74
CA GLN A 120 1.76 16.34 1.00
C GLN A 120 2.85 15.56 0.26
N ILE A 121 3.05 15.92 -1.00
CA ILE A 121 4.03 15.31 -1.90
C ILE A 121 5.05 16.40 -2.25
N ASP A 122 6.33 16.08 -2.16
CA ASP A 122 7.43 16.94 -2.63
C ASP A 122 7.50 16.93 -4.17
N SER A 123 6.65 17.73 -4.81
CA SER A 123 6.50 17.75 -6.27
C SER A 123 7.81 18.08 -6.99
N ASP A 124 8.59 19.03 -6.47
CA ASP A 124 9.87 19.42 -7.06
C ASP A 124 10.84 18.23 -7.08
N TYR A 125 10.84 17.41 -6.01
CA TYR A 125 11.63 16.20 -5.97
C TYR A 125 11.13 15.13 -6.94
N PHE A 126 9.81 14.97 -7.14
CA PHE A 126 9.25 13.89 -7.96
C PHE A 126 9.16 14.19 -9.46
N GLN A 127 9.27 15.46 -9.87
CA GLN A 127 9.18 15.88 -11.25
C GLN A 127 10.10 15.05 -12.18
N GLY A 128 9.49 14.34 -13.14
CA GLY A 128 10.18 13.53 -14.15
C GLY A 128 10.82 12.23 -13.62
N LYS A 129 10.68 11.91 -12.33
CA LYS A 129 11.32 10.71 -11.74
C LYS A 129 10.46 9.47 -11.87
N ARG A 130 11.12 8.34 -12.11
CA ARG A 130 10.49 7.01 -12.14
C ARG A 130 10.09 6.61 -10.72
N VAL A 131 8.82 6.25 -10.55
CA VAL A 131 8.26 5.84 -9.25
C VAL A 131 7.66 4.44 -9.30
N LEU A 132 7.97 3.65 -8.27
CA LEU A 132 7.33 2.39 -7.93
C LEU A 132 6.55 2.57 -6.63
N LEU A 133 5.25 2.32 -6.67
CA LEU A 133 4.39 2.40 -5.48
C LEU A 133 4.27 1.06 -4.78
N ILE A 134 4.25 1.06 -3.45
CA ILE A 134 3.99 -0.14 -2.63
C ILE A 134 2.87 0.16 -1.63
N ASP A 135 1.88 -0.70 -1.53
CA ASP A 135 0.86 -0.64 -0.48
C ASP A 135 0.74 -2.00 0.23
N ASP A 136 0.16 -2.00 1.42
CA ASP A 136 -0.04 -3.23 2.18
C ASP A 136 -1.10 -4.13 1.51
N ILE A 137 -2.37 -3.79 1.64
CA ILE A 137 -3.48 -4.62 1.19
C ILE A 137 -4.41 -3.75 0.33
N CYS A 138 -4.50 -4.06 -0.96
CA CYS A 138 -5.54 -3.48 -1.79
C CYS A 138 -6.87 -4.20 -1.54
N THR A 139 -7.89 -3.46 -1.09
CA THR A 139 -9.28 -3.96 -1.09
C THR A 139 -9.96 -3.60 -2.40
N THR A 140 -10.31 -2.33 -2.63
CA THR A 140 -10.90 -1.84 -3.88
C THR A 140 -9.86 -1.19 -4.80
N CYS A 141 -8.64 -0.99 -4.32
CA CYS A 141 -7.56 -0.21 -4.94
C CYS A 141 -7.90 1.28 -5.15
N GLN A 142 -9.00 1.80 -4.58
CA GLN A 142 -9.36 3.22 -4.70
C GLN A 142 -8.31 4.15 -4.06
N THR A 143 -7.78 3.80 -2.88
CA THR A 143 -6.71 4.57 -2.24
C THR A 143 -5.45 4.60 -3.09
N ALA A 144 -5.10 3.46 -3.71
CA ALA A 144 -3.97 3.41 -4.62
C ALA A 144 -4.20 4.28 -5.87
N ASN A 145 -5.36 4.18 -6.51
CA ASN A 145 -5.69 5.00 -7.68
C ASN A 145 -5.64 6.50 -7.38
N ALA A 146 -6.22 6.94 -6.27
CA ALA A 146 -6.18 8.34 -5.87
C ALA A 146 -4.75 8.84 -5.59
N PHE A 147 -3.90 7.99 -5.00
CA PHE A 147 -2.51 8.36 -4.73
C PHE A 147 -1.65 8.36 -5.99
N ILE A 148 -1.90 7.43 -6.93
CA ILE A 148 -1.32 7.44 -8.27
C ILE A 148 -1.58 8.77 -8.96
N GLU A 149 -2.83 9.21 -8.98
CA GLU A 149 -3.23 10.47 -9.63
C GLU A 149 -2.52 11.67 -9.01
N GLN A 150 -2.38 11.70 -7.68
CA GLN A 150 -1.62 12.73 -6.98
C GLN A 150 -0.12 12.72 -7.33
N MET A 151 0.50 11.54 -7.39
CA MET A 151 1.91 11.42 -7.77
C MET A 151 2.13 11.87 -9.22
N GLN A 152 1.24 11.48 -10.15
CA GLN A 152 1.31 11.90 -11.55
C GLN A 152 1.08 13.41 -11.71
N ALA A 153 0.16 13.99 -10.95
CA ALA A 153 -0.06 15.44 -10.89
C ALA A 153 1.17 16.19 -10.34
N ALA A 154 1.93 15.56 -9.45
CA ALA A 154 3.23 16.03 -8.97
C ALA A 154 4.39 15.76 -9.94
N GLY A 155 4.10 15.34 -11.18
CA GLY A 155 5.10 15.13 -12.24
C GLY A 155 5.85 13.80 -12.18
N ALA A 156 5.48 12.90 -11.27
CA ALA A 156 6.10 11.58 -11.18
C ALA A 156 5.68 10.65 -12.32
N ASP A 157 6.63 9.88 -12.83
CA ASP A 157 6.39 8.81 -13.78
C ASP A 157 6.16 7.48 -13.03
N VAL A 158 4.91 7.25 -12.63
CA VAL A 158 4.51 6.04 -11.90
C VAL A 158 4.46 4.85 -12.86
N ARG A 159 5.42 3.92 -12.71
CA ARG A 159 5.56 2.76 -13.60
C ARG A 159 4.73 1.55 -13.16
N MET A 160 4.64 1.34 -11.85
CA MET A 160 3.92 0.20 -11.29
C MET A 160 3.46 0.45 -9.85
N THR A 161 2.46 -0.32 -9.43
CA THR A 161 2.03 -0.41 -8.03
C THR A 161 2.03 -1.86 -7.59
N LEU A 162 2.74 -2.14 -6.51
CA LEU A 162 2.84 -3.44 -5.87
C LEU A 162 2.02 -3.44 -4.58
N PHE A 163 1.31 -4.53 -4.32
CA PHE A 163 0.59 -4.77 -3.08
C PHE A 163 1.16 -6.01 -2.40
N LEU A 164 1.33 -6.00 -1.07
CA LEU A 164 1.61 -7.25 -0.36
C LEU A 164 0.47 -8.23 -0.59
N ALA A 165 -0.79 -7.76 -0.55
CA ALA A 165 -1.94 -8.60 -0.84
C ALA A 165 -3.12 -7.89 -1.50
N LYS A 166 -3.99 -8.68 -2.15
CA LYS A 166 -5.31 -8.27 -2.63
C LYS A 166 -6.40 -8.95 -1.80
N THR A 167 -7.39 -8.19 -1.33
CA THR A 167 -8.54 -8.77 -0.62
C THR A 167 -9.35 -9.69 -1.53
N LYS A 168 -9.55 -10.95 -1.11
CA LYS A 168 -10.46 -11.88 -1.79
C LYS A 168 -11.91 -11.46 -1.66
N ASN A 169 -12.59 -11.38 -2.80
CA ASN A 169 -14.03 -11.18 -2.86
C ASN A 169 -14.74 -12.54 -2.89
N TYR A 170 -15.41 -12.88 -1.80
CA TYR A 170 -16.29 -14.04 -1.76
C TYR A 170 -17.67 -13.62 -2.28
N ARG A 171 -18.07 -14.10 -3.47
CA ARG A 171 -19.45 -13.93 -3.95
C ARG A 171 -20.38 -14.71 -3.01
N ARG A 172 -21.45 -14.07 -2.54
CA ARG A 172 -22.59 -14.80 -1.96
C ARG A 172 -23.21 -15.62 -3.09
N THR A 173 -23.04 -16.94 -3.06
CA THR A 173 -23.94 -17.81 -3.81
C THR A 173 -25.32 -17.68 -3.17
N LYS A 174 -26.29 -17.14 -3.91
CA LYS A 174 -27.70 -17.30 -3.54
C LYS A 174 -27.99 -18.79 -3.74
N GLN A 175 -28.10 -19.56 -2.66
CA GLN A 175 -28.78 -20.85 -2.72
C GLN A 175 -30.26 -20.52 -2.94
N TYR A 176 -30.70 -20.69 -4.19
CA TYR A 176 -32.12 -20.89 -4.45
C TYR A 176 -32.42 -22.30 -3.94
N TYR A 177 -33.12 -22.39 -2.81
CA TYR A 177 -33.78 -23.64 -2.44
C TYR A 177 -34.98 -23.76 -3.38
N ASN A 178 -34.99 -24.82 -4.19
CA ASN A 178 -36.16 -25.28 -4.93
C ASN A 178 -37.07 -26.08 -3.99
#